data_AF-A0A1N7IS26-F1
#
_entry.id   AF-A0A1N7IS26-F1
#
_cell.length_a   1.000
_cell.length_b   1.000
_cell.length_c   1.000
_cell.angle_alpha   90.00
_cell.angle_beta   90.00
_cell.angle_gamma   90.00
#
_symmetry.space_group_name_H-M   'P 1'
#
loop_
_entity.id
_entity.type
_entity.pdbx_description
1 polymer ?
#
loop_
_entity_poly.entity_id
_entity_poly.type
_entity_poly.pdbx_seq_one_letter_code
_entity_poly.pdbx_strand_id
1 'polypeptide(L)'
;MSGLGFETMAIHAGTRPDPTTGSSTVPIYQTAAYHFKDSEHAAKLFALEEDGNIYTRIMNPTQEAFEERMARLEGGVAALALSSGQAATAYSILTLARSGDEVVASPSLYGGTYTLFSRTLPRLGIKVRWARTDHVPSFREAISDRTKAVFTELIGNPHMDIPDIEAIAAVAHKKGVPLIVDSTFTTPSLCKPIAHGADIVVHSATKFIGGHGTSIGGVIVDSGNFDWSN
;
A
#
# COMPACT_ATOMS: atom_id res chain seq x y z
N MET A 1 -1.18 -16.61 16.07
CA MET A 1 0.03 -17.19 15.43
C MET A 1 1.14 -16.14 15.37
N SER A 2 1.63 -15.64 16.51
CA SER A 2 2.85 -14.82 16.55
C SER A 2 4.07 -15.76 16.59
N GLY A 3 5.07 -15.55 15.72
CA GLY A 3 6.31 -16.34 15.71
C GLY A 3 6.48 -17.36 14.57
N LEU A 4 5.68 -17.30 13.50
CA LEU A 4 5.91 -18.11 12.30
C LEU A 4 7.01 -17.49 11.42
N GLY A 5 7.81 -18.32 10.76
CA GLY A 5 8.81 -17.89 9.78
C GLY A 5 8.19 -17.34 8.49
N PHE A 6 9.00 -16.62 7.69
CA PHE A 6 8.55 -15.97 6.46
C PHE A 6 7.90 -16.96 5.48
N GLU A 7 8.54 -18.10 5.24
CA GLU A 7 8.10 -19.12 4.29
C GLU A 7 6.77 -19.74 4.72
N THR A 8 6.58 -19.95 6.03
CA THR A 8 5.31 -20.44 6.56
C THR A 8 4.20 -19.41 6.38
N MET A 9 4.48 -18.13 6.66
CA MET A 9 3.51 -17.06 6.45
C MET A 9 3.16 -16.87 4.97
N ALA A 10 4.15 -16.99 4.07
CA ALA A 10 3.93 -16.85 2.63
C ALA A 10 2.94 -17.89 2.08
N ILE A 11 2.81 -19.04 2.74
CA ILE A 11 1.86 -20.10 2.37
C ILE A 11 0.54 -19.96 3.14
N HIS A 12 0.60 -19.69 4.46
CA HIS A 12 -0.54 -19.87 5.37
C HIS A 12 -1.16 -18.59 5.93
N ALA A 13 -0.48 -17.43 5.86
CA ALA A 13 -1.11 -16.19 6.30
C ALA A 13 -2.30 -15.84 5.40
N GLY A 14 -3.39 -15.34 6.00
CA GLY A 14 -4.64 -15.06 5.30
C GLY A 14 -5.45 -16.28 4.89
N THR A 15 -5.03 -17.50 5.23
CA THR A 15 -5.77 -18.72 4.87
C THR A 15 -6.22 -19.49 6.09
N ARG A 16 -7.47 -19.94 6.03
CA ARG A 16 -8.09 -20.84 7.00
C ARG A 16 -8.91 -21.85 6.20
N PRO A 17 -9.06 -23.11 6.66
CA PRO A 17 -9.94 -24.06 6.00
C PRO A 17 -11.34 -23.45 5.82
N ASP A 18 -11.90 -23.56 4.62
CA ASP A 18 -13.25 -23.05 4.34
C ASP A 18 -14.24 -23.68 5.33
N PRO A 19 -15.02 -22.88 6.09
CA PRO A 19 -15.88 -23.43 7.15
C PRO A 19 -17.04 -24.28 6.62
N THR A 20 -17.35 -24.19 5.32
CA THR A 20 -18.47 -24.92 4.71
C THR A 20 -18.05 -26.30 4.17
N THR A 21 -16.86 -26.38 3.55
CA THR A 21 -16.39 -27.54 2.78
C THR A 21 -15.10 -28.15 3.32
N GLY A 22 -14.37 -27.42 4.17
CA GLY A 22 -13.05 -27.82 4.66
C GLY A 22 -11.92 -27.64 3.63
N SER A 23 -12.14 -26.91 2.53
CA SER A 23 -11.12 -26.67 1.51
C SER A 23 -9.87 -26.01 2.10
N SER A 24 -8.70 -26.63 1.88
CA SER A 24 -7.40 -26.06 2.27
C SER A 24 -6.95 -24.92 1.36
N THR A 25 -7.38 -24.92 0.10
CA THR A 25 -7.10 -23.85 -0.87
C THR A 25 -8.19 -22.78 -0.77
N VAL A 26 -7.80 -21.51 -0.87
CA VAL A 26 -8.72 -20.37 -0.89
C VAL A 26 -9.69 -20.51 -2.07
N PRO A 27 -11.02 -20.59 -1.84
CA PRO A 27 -11.99 -20.58 -2.91
C PRO A 27 -11.97 -19.26 -3.70
N ILE A 28 -12.33 -19.32 -4.98
CA ILE A 28 -12.43 -18.14 -5.84
C ILE A 28 -13.86 -17.59 -5.76
N TYR A 29 -14.04 -16.47 -5.07
CA TYR A 29 -15.31 -15.76 -4.96
C TYR A 29 -15.50 -14.81 -6.16
N GLN A 30 -15.79 -15.39 -7.32
CA GLN A 30 -16.07 -14.68 -8.57
C GLN A 30 -17.51 -14.11 -8.59
N THR A 31 -17.83 -13.24 -7.63
CA THR A 31 -19.15 -12.60 -7.50
C THR A 31 -19.02 -11.07 -7.44
N ALA A 32 -20.07 -10.35 -7.80
CA ALA A 32 -20.13 -8.89 -7.66
C ALA A 32 -20.65 -8.45 -6.28
N ALA A 33 -21.56 -9.21 -5.70
CA ALA A 33 -22.32 -8.84 -4.50
C ALA A 33 -22.62 -10.07 -3.64
N TYR A 34 -22.99 -9.82 -2.38
CA TYR A 34 -23.29 -10.84 -1.38
C TYR A 34 -24.71 -10.67 -0.84
N HIS A 35 -25.37 -11.78 -0.52
CA HIS A 35 -26.69 -11.74 0.11
C HIS A 35 -26.59 -11.32 1.57
N PHE A 36 -27.57 -10.54 2.04
CA PHE A 36 -27.75 -10.26 3.45
C PHE A 36 -28.62 -11.34 4.11
N LYS A 37 -28.39 -11.58 5.41
CA LYS A 37 -29.24 -12.48 6.22
C LYS A 37 -30.67 -11.92 6.31
N ASP A 38 -30.78 -10.62 6.58
CA ASP A 38 -32.02 -9.84 6.65
C ASP A 38 -31.72 -8.33 6.49
N SER A 39 -32.73 -7.47 6.62
CA SER A 39 -32.58 -6.00 6.50
C SER A 39 -31.81 -5.36 7.65
N GLU A 40 -31.82 -5.95 8.85
CA GLU A 40 -31.08 -5.42 10.01
C GLU A 40 -29.58 -5.68 9.83
N HIS A 41 -29.22 -6.89 9.40
CA HIS A 41 -27.85 -7.24 9.00
C HIS A 41 -27.32 -6.29 7.91
N ALA A 42 -28.13 -5.99 6.88
CA ALA A 42 -27.74 -5.03 5.86
C ALA A 42 -27.42 -3.64 6.46
N ALA A 43 -28.26 -3.14 7.35
CA ALA A 43 -28.05 -1.85 8.00
C ALA A 43 -26.75 -1.82 8.83
N LYS A 44 -26.46 -2.88 9.60
CA LYS A 44 -25.24 -3.00 10.40
C LYS A 44 -23.97 -3.00 9.54
N LEU A 45 -23.98 -3.72 8.41
CA LEU A 45 -22.85 -3.73 7.48
C LEU A 45 -22.56 -2.34 6.89
N PHE A 46 -23.60 -1.60 6.47
CA PHE A 46 -23.41 -0.24 5.93
C PHE A 46 -23.04 0.80 6.98
N ALA A 47 -23.40 0.57 8.25
CA ALA A 47 -23.01 1.40 9.39
C ALA A 47 -21.62 1.07 9.95
N LEU A 48 -20.94 0.05 9.40
CA LEU A 48 -19.66 -0.48 9.90
C LEU A 48 -19.75 -1.00 11.36
N GLU A 49 -20.93 -1.50 11.76
CA GLU A 49 -21.19 -2.06 13.09
C GLU A 49 -20.97 -3.58 13.13
N GLU A 50 -21.03 -4.25 11.98
CA GLU A 50 -20.74 -5.67 11.79
C GLU A 50 -19.78 -5.83 10.60
N ASP A 51 -18.79 -6.71 10.75
CA ASP A 51 -17.89 -7.06 9.65
C ASP A 51 -18.61 -7.97 8.65
N GLY A 52 -18.45 -7.69 7.36
CA GLY A 52 -19.00 -8.56 6.32
C GLY A 52 -18.89 -7.99 4.91
N ASN A 53 -19.19 -8.86 3.95
CA ASN A 53 -19.09 -8.52 2.54
C ASN A 53 -20.40 -7.91 2.03
N ILE A 54 -20.29 -6.82 1.27
CA ILE A 54 -21.43 -6.17 0.59
C ILE A 54 -21.25 -6.26 -0.93
N TYR A 55 -20.17 -5.67 -1.44
CA TYR A 55 -19.80 -5.67 -2.85
C TYR A 55 -18.31 -5.93 -3.02
N THR A 56 -17.93 -6.71 -4.04
CA THR A 56 -16.51 -7.05 -4.33
C THR A 56 -15.63 -5.83 -4.57
N ARG A 57 -16.20 -4.70 -5.01
CA ARG A 57 -15.44 -3.45 -5.18
C ARG A 57 -14.85 -2.91 -3.86
N ILE A 58 -15.42 -3.27 -2.71
CA ILE A 58 -14.93 -2.84 -1.39
C ILE A 58 -14.27 -3.98 -0.60
N MET A 59 -14.80 -5.21 -0.71
CA MET A 59 -14.30 -6.37 0.03
C MET A 59 -14.69 -7.67 -0.67
N ASN A 60 -13.77 -8.63 -0.72
CA ASN A 60 -13.98 -9.94 -1.32
C ASN A 60 -13.11 -10.98 -0.59
N PRO A 61 -13.63 -12.14 -0.16
CA PRO A 61 -12.84 -13.09 0.63
C PRO A 61 -11.58 -13.64 -0.05
N THR A 62 -11.59 -13.77 -1.39
CA THR A 62 -10.38 -14.17 -2.13
C THR A 62 -9.31 -13.08 -2.09
N GLN A 63 -9.71 -11.82 -2.18
CA GLN A 63 -8.81 -10.66 -2.09
C GLN A 63 -8.33 -10.45 -0.65
N GLU A 64 -9.22 -10.57 0.32
CA GLU A 64 -8.92 -10.47 1.76
C GLU A 64 -7.83 -11.46 2.18
N ALA A 65 -7.88 -12.70 1.70
CA ALA A 65 -6.84 -13.69 1.96
C ALA A 65 -5.45 -13.25 1.45
N PHE A 66 -5.39 -12.56 0.30
CA PHE A 66 -4.16 -11.98 -0.22
C PHE A 66 -3.72 -10.73 0.56
N GLU A 67 -4.67 -9.88 0.95
CA GLU A 67 -4.43 -8.67 1.75
C GLU A 67 -3.87 -9.03 3.14
N GLU A 68 -4.52 -9.94 3.88
CA GLU A 68 -4.02 -10.38 5.20
C GLU A 68 -2.61 -10.98 5.06
N ARG A 69 -2.35 -11.76 4.00
CA ARG A 69 -1.02 -12.31 3.76
C ARG A 69 0.02 -11.21 3.55
N MET A 70 -0.27 -10.24 2.68
CA MET A 70 0.66 -9.16 2.38
C MET A 70 0.93 -8.27 3.59
N ALA A 71 -0.11 -7.94 4.37
CA ALA A 71 0.03 -7.20 5.63
C ALA A 71 0.99 -7.93 6.57
N ARG A 72 0.79 -9.24 6.78
CA ARG A 72 1.64 -10.03 7.69
C ARG A 72 3.07 -10.22 7.17
N LEU A 73 3.26 -10.34 5.86
CA LEU A 73 4.59 -10.47 5.26
C LEU A 73 5.41 -9.18 5.39
N GLU A 74 4.81 -8.02 5.13
CA GLU A 74 5.44 -6.71 5.33
C GLU A 74 5.60 -6.33 6.82
N GLY A 75 4.79 -6.92 7.70
CA GLY A 75 4.73 -6.55 9.11
C GLY A 75 3.87 -5.31 9.37
N GLY A 76 2.87 -5.07 8.51
CA GLY A 76 1.83 -4.06 8.69
C GLY A 76 0.58 -4.60 9.36
N VAL A 77 -0.39 -3.71 9.60
CA VAL A 77 -1.66 -4.02 10.27
C VAL A 77 -2.78 -4.39 9.31
N ALA A 78 -2.75 -3.86 8.08
CA ALA A 78 -3.77 -4.09 7.06
C ALA A 78 -3.18 -3.89 5.66
N ALA A 79 -3.84 -4.45 4.64
CA ALA A 79 -3.49 -4.24 3.26
C ALA A 79 -4.73 -4.08 2.39
N LEU A 80 -4.55 -3.50 1.20
CA LEU A 80 -5.61 -3.30 0.22
C LEU A 80 -5.11 -3.70 -1.18
N ALA A 81 -5.76 -4.69 -1.78
CA ALA A 81 -5.46 -5.18 -3.12
C ALA A 81 -6.16 -4.33 -4.18
N LEU A 82 -5.42 -4.00 -5.24
CA LEU A 82 -5.86 -3.10 -6.29
C LEU A 82 -5.54 -3.66 -7.68
N SER A 83 -6.19 -3.10 -8.69
CA SER A 83 -6.11 -3.57 -10.08
C SER A 83 -4.72 -3.46 -10.70
N SER A 84 -3.81 -2.67 -10.14
CA SER A 84 -2.42 -2.53 -10.60
C SER A 84 -1.55 -1.82 -9.56
N GLY A 85 -0.22 -1.93 -9.71
CA GLY A 85 0.73 -1.12 -8.91
C GLY A 85 0.51 0.38 -9.08
N GLN A 86 0.17 0.85 -10.27
CA GLN A 86 -0.16 2.27 -10.50
C GLN A 86 -1.42 2.70 -9.76
N ALA A 87 -2.42 1.82 -9.65
CA ALA A 87 -3.60 2.07 -8.83
C ALA A 87 -3.23 2.14 -7.35
N ALA A 88 -2.34 1.26 -6.85
CA ALA A 88 -1.84 1.30 -5.48
C ALA A 88 -1.13 2.63 -5.16
N THR A 89 -0.21 3.05 -6.02
CA THR A 89 0.46 4.36 -5.88
C THR A 89 -0.54 5.51 -5.91
N ALA A 90 -1.45 5.54 -6.89
CA ALA A 90 -2.41 6.63 -7.03
C ALA A 90 -3.39 6.70 -5.84
N TYR A 91 -3.94 5.57 -5.39
CA TYR A 91 -4.86 5.51 -4.25
C TYR A 91 -4.18 5.96 -2.96
N SER A 92 -2.92 5.55 -2.74
CA SER A 92 -2.15 5.99 -1.56
C SER A 92 -2.00 7.51 -1.49
N ILE A 93 -1.83 8.17 -2.64
CA ILE A 93 -1.71 9.64 -2.69
C ILE A 93 -3.09 10.32 -2.61
N LEU A 94 -4.08 9.86 -3.38
CA LEU A 94 -5.38 10.51 -3.48
C LEU A 94 -6.22 10.38 -2.20
N THR A 95 -5.92 9.38 -1.35
CA THR A 95 -6.51 9.28 -0.01
C THR A 95 -5.98 10.39 0.92
N LEU A 96 -4.73 10.80 0.75
CA LEU A 96 -4.04 11.75 1.65
C LEU A 96 -4.09 13.20 1.17
N ALA A 97 -4.08 13.42 -0.15
CA ALA A 97 -3.93 14.73 -0.77
C ALA A 97 -5.11 15.08 -1.67
N ARG A 98 -5.51 16.35 -1.63
CA ARG A 98 -6.52 16.94 -2.52
C ARG A 98 -5.98 18.19 -3.22
N SER A 99 -6.80 18.80 -4.07
CA SER A 99 -6.44 20.06 -4.75
C SER A 99 -5.97 21.12 -3.75
N GLY A 100 -4.80 21.72 -4.01
CA GLY A 100 -4.13 22.69 -3.15
C GLY A 100 -3.03 22.09 -2.26
N ASP A 101 -3.02 20.77 -2.06
CA ASP A 101 -1.98 20.08 -1.27
C ASP A 101 -0.72 19.79 -2.10
N GLU A 102 0.35 19.44 -1.38
CA GLU A 102 1.65 19.09 -1.95
C GLU A 102 2.06 17.66 -1.59
N VAL A 103 2.79 17.00 -2.49
CA VAL A 103 3.47 15.71 -2.23
C VAL A 103 4.94 15.88 -2.57
N VAL A 104 5.82 15.38 -1.70
CA VAL A 104 7.26 15.34 -1.98
C VAL A 104 7.61 14.00 -2.59
N ALA A 105 8.41 13.99 -3.65
CA ALA A 105 8.79 12.76 -4.34
C ALA A 105 10.29 12.70 -4.65
N SER A 106 10.86 11.50 -4.54
CA SER A 106 12.17 11.17 -5.09
C SER A 106 12.26 11.53 -6.57
N PRO A 107 13.43 11.96 -7.10
CA PRO A 107 13.64 12.13 -8.52
C PRO A 107 13.84 10.79 -9.28
N SER A 108 14.15 9.70 -8.57
CA SER A 108 14.49 8.39 -9.13
C SER A 108 13.32 7.42 -9.06
N LEU A 109 12.29 7.67 -9.89
CA LEU A 109 11.06 6.90 -9.93
C LEU A 109 10.90 6.11 -11.23
N TYR A 110 10.20 4.98 -11.16
CA TYR A 110 9.68 4.26 -12.31
C TYR A 110 8.94 5.22 -13.25
N GLY A 111 9.18 5.11 -14.56
CA GLY A 111 8.65 6.08 -15.54
C GLY A 111 7.12 6.26 -15.52
N GLY A 112 6.37 5.21 -15.19
CA GLY A 112 4.92 5.31 -15.00
C GLY A 112 4.54 6.17 -13.79
N THR A 113 5.21 5.94 -12.66
CA THR A 113 5.05 6.73 -11.42
C THR A 113 5.51 8.17 -11.64
N TYR A 114 6.65 8.38 -12.31
CA TYR A 114 7.09 9.72 -12.70
C TYR A 114 6.03 10.46 -13.53
N THR A 115 5.38 9.77 -14.48
CA THR A 115 4.31 10.35 -15.30
C THR A 115 3.07 10.69 -14.47
N LEU A 116 2.65 9.78 -13.57
CA LEU A 116 1.57 10.02 -12.61
C LEU A 116 1.83 11.30 -11.80
N PHE A 117 3.04 11.45 -11.26
CA PHE A 117 3.42 12.57 -10.40
C PHE A 117 3.65 13.87 -11.18
N SER A 118 4.29 13.83 -12.34
CA SER A 118 4.60 15.04 -13.12
C SER A 118 3.43 15.55 -13.97
N ARG A 119 2.47 14.69 -14.31
CA ARG A 119 1.37 15.04 -15.24
C ARG A 119 -0.01 14.89 -14.63
N THR A 120 -0.32 13.74 -14.04
CA THR A 120 -1.69 13.44 -13.60
C THR A 120 -2.05 14.17 -12.31
N LEU A 121 -1.23 14.06 -11.26
CA LEU A 121 -1.49 14.73 -9.98
C LEU A 121 -1.61 16.26 -10.11
N PRO A 122 -0.75 16.98 -10.86
CA PRO A 122 -0.90 18.42 -11.07
C PRO A 122 -2.20 18.82 -11.76
N ARG A 123 -2.73 17.98 -12.68
CA ARG A 123 -4.03 18.23 -13.32
C ARG A 123 -5.20 18.07 -12.35
N LEU A 124 -5.01 17.32 -11.27
CA LEU A 124 -5.97 17.20 -10.15
C LEU A 124 -5.76 18.29 -9.08
N GLY A 125 -4.85 19.24 -9.30
CA GLY A 125 -4.53 20.32 -8.37
C GLY A 125 -3.60 19.92 -7.23
N ILE A 126 -3.02 18.72 -7.26
CA ILE A 126 -2.03 18.25 -6.28
C ILE A 126 -0.64 18.55 -6.84
N LYS A 127 0.12 19.40 -6.14
CA LYS A 127 1.43 19.83 -6.60
C LYS A 127 2.52 18.86 -6.13
N VAL A 128 3.35 18.40 -7.06
CA VAL A 128 4.52 17.57 -6.71
C VAL A 128 5.75 18.45 -6.51
N ARG A 129 6.40 18.34 -5.34
CA ARG A 129 7.71 18.92 -5.05
C ARG A 129 8.77 17.82 -5.16
N TRP A 130 9.61 17.91 -6.18
CA TRP A 130 10.69 16.95 -6.39
C TRP A 130 11.83 17.23 -5.42
N ALA A 131 12.30 16.20 -4.72
CA ALA A 131 13.60 16.22 -4.08
C ALA A 131 14.68 16.32 -5.17
N ARG A 132 15.76 17.05 -4.90
CA ARG A 132 16.86 17.24 -5.87
C ARG A 132 17.71 15.99 -6.06
N THR A 133 17.80 15.16 -5.02
CA THR A 133 18.53 13.89 -4.94
C THR A 133 17.77 12.96 -3.99
N ASP A 134 18.16 11.69 -3.93
CA ASP A 134 17.64 10.72 -2.95
C ASP A 134 18.26 10.84 -1.54
N HIS A 135 19.03 11.90 -1.30
CA HIS A 135 19.60 12.15 0.02
C HIS A 135 18.66 12.96 0.91
N VAL A 136 18.67 12.63 2.20
CA VAL A 136 17.83 13.18 3.26
C VAL A 136 17.70 14.72 3.26
N PRO A 137 18.77 15.53 3.06
CA PRO A 137 18.64 16.98 3.02
C PRO A 137 17.70 17.48 1.91
N SER A 138 17.69 16.82 0.74
CA SER A 138 16.81 17.20 -0.37
C SER A 138 15.33 17.01 -0.04
N PHE A 139 14.99 15.94 0.69
CA PHE A 139 13.62 15.73 1.18
C PHE A 139 13.25 16.78 2.23
N ARG A 140 14.15 17.07 3.18
CA ARG A 140 13.93 18.08 4.23
C ARG A 140 13.57 19.45 3.65
N GLU A 141 14.28 19.89 2.62
CA GLU A 141 14.06 21.18 1.95
C GLU A 141 12.77 21.19 1.10
N ALA A 142 12.39 20.02 0.58
CA ALA A 142 11.18 19.87 -0.24
C ALA A 142 9.89 19.73 0.58
N ILE A 143 9.96 19.38 1.86
CA ILE A 143 8.78 19.33 2.74
C ILE A 143 8.34 20.75 3.11
N SER A 144 7.03 21.00 3.02
CA SER A 144 6.35 22.26 3.35
C SER A 144 5.16 21.98 4.26
N ASP A 145 4.54 23.03 4.81
CA ASP A 145 3.34 22.90 5.65
C ASP A 145 2.09 22.39 4.88
N ARG A 146 2.15 22.37 3.53
CA ARG A 146 1.09 21.77 2.69
C ARG A 146 1.41 20.35 2.25
N THR A 147 2.53 19.78 2.68
CA THR A 147 2.92 18.43 2.27
C THR A 147 2.05 17.40 2.97
N LYS A 148 1.48 16.47 2.20
CA LYS A 148 0.60 15.39 2.70
C LYS A 148 1.21 14.00 2.61
N ALA A 149 2.26 13.84 1.83
CA ALA A 149 3.04 12.60 1.78
C ALA A 149 4.45 12.87 1.25
N VAL A 150 5.39 12.03 1.67
CA VAL A 150 6.67 11.81 0.99
C VAL A 150 6.60 10.47 0.26
N PHE A 151 7.06 10.40 -0.98
CA PHE A 151 7.10 9.18 -1.79
C PHE A 151 8.52 8.87 -2.27
N THR A 152 8.95 7.62 -2.11
CA THR A 152 10.22 7.11 -2.67
C THR A 152 10.10 5.64 -3.08
N GLU A 153 11.04 5.16 -3.89
CA GLU A 153 11.20 3.74 -4.20
C GLU A 153 12.37 3.19 -3.37
N LEU A 154 12.26 1.96 -2.88
CA LEU A 154 13.34 1.35 -2.09
C LEU A 154 14.59 1.07 -2.95
N ILE A 155 14.39 0.82 -4.25
CA ILE A 155 15.44 0.79 -5.27
C ILE A 155 14.98 1.72 -6.39
N GLY A 156 15.61 2.89 -6.48
CA GLY A 156 15.25 3.96 -7.40
C GLY A 156 15.55 3.62 -8.86
N ASN A 157 14.75 4.15 -9.77
CA ASN A 157 14.90 3.96 -11.22
C ASN A 157 15.40 5.25 -11.89
N PRO A 158 16.32 5.22 -12.87
CA PRO A 158 17.04 4.06 -13.42
C PRO A 158 18.37 3.73 -12.73
N HIS A 159 18.77 4.53 -11.75
CA HIS A 159 20.12 4.50 -11.19
C HIS A 159 20.34 3.40 -10.15
N MET A 160 19.28 2.73 -9.68
CA MET A 160 19.32 1.76 -8.57
C MET A 160 19.82 2.39 -7.27
N ASP A 161 19.51 3.66 -7.06
CA ASP A 161 19.79 4.36 -5.81
C ASP A 161 19.02 3.69 -4.66
N ILE A 162 19.66 3.57 -3.50
CA ILE A 162 19.04 3.02 -2.29
C ILE A 162 18.90 4.18 -1.29
N PRO A 163 17.72 4.81 -1.16
CA PRO A 163 17.51 5.89 -0.22
C PRO A 163 17.55 5.39 1.23
N ASP A 164 18.01 6.26 2.13
CA ASP A 164 17.98 6.01 3.58
C ASP A 164 16.56 6.22 4.11
N ILE A 165 15.77 5.14 4.10
CA ILE A 165 14.34 5.15 4.47
C ILE A 165 14.15 5.66 5.90
N GLU A 166 14.98 5.20 6.84
CA GLU A 166 14.88 5.59 8.26
C GLU A 166 15.12 7.09 8.43
N ALA A 167 16.16 7.64 7.80
CA ALA A 167 16.45 9.05 7.91
C ALA A 167 15.45 9.93 7.15
N ILE A 168 14.88 9.46 6.03
CA ILE A 168 13.80 10.16 5.32
C ILE A 168 12.53 10.18 6.16
N ALA A 169 12.11 9.04 6.71
CA ALA A 169 10.96 8.91 7.60
C ALA A 169 11.10 9.87 8.80
N ALA A 170 12.25 9.86 9.47
CA ALA A 170 12.52 10.73 10.61
C ALA A 170 12.40 12.23 10.28
N VAL A 171 12.72 12.64 9.05
CA VAL A 171 12.54 14.04 8.62
C VAL A 171 11.08 14.34 8.29
N ALA A 172 10.37 13.42 7.65
CA ALA A 172 8.95 13.55 7.32
C ALA A 172 8.07 13.61 8.58
N HIS A 173 8.30 12.69 9.53
CA HIS A 173 7.57 12.59 10.79
C HIS A 173 7.71 13.82 11.68
N LYS A 174 8.88 14.51 11.65
CA LYS A 174 9.06 15.80 12.34
C LYS A 174 8.09 16.89 11.88
N LYS A 175 7.44 16.69 10.73
CA LYS A 175 6.44 17.59 10.15
C LYS A 175 5.04 16.97 10.13
N GLY A 176 4.84 15.80 10.75
CA GLY A 176 3.57 15.08 10.69
C GLY A 176 3.21 14.64 9.27
N VAL A 177 4.21 14.29 8.45
CA VAL A 177 4.00 13.82 7.07
C VAL A 177 4.37 12.33 6.99
N PRO A 178 3.50 11.46 6.45
CA PRO A 178 3.79 10.06 6.27
C PRO A 178 4.76 9.80 5.10
N LEU A 179 5.55 8.74 5.22
CA LEU A 179 6.41 8.19 4.18
C LEU A 179 5.74 6.99 3.50
N ILE A 180 5.57 7.08 2.18
CA ILE A 180 5.15 6.00 1.31
C ILE A 180 6.37 5.45 0.58
N VAL A 181 6.59 4.14 0.66
CA VAL A 181 7.70 3.45 -0.02
C VAL A 181 7.19 2.44 -1.03
N ASP A 182 7.61 2.54 -2.28
CA ASP A 182 7.45 1.45 -3.26
C ASP A 182 8.54 0.39 -3.01
N SER A 183 8.11 -0.81 -2.61
CA SER A 183 8.98 -1.95 -2.27
C SER A 183 8.88 -3.08 -3.30
N THR A 184 8.42 -2.76 -4.52
CA THR A 184 8.17 -3.74 -5.59
C THR A 184 9.40 -4.61 -5.87
N PHE A 185 10.60 -4.01 -5.92
CA PHE A 185 11.84 -4.71 -6.31
C PHE A 185 12.31 -5.71 -5.26
N THR A 186 12.26 -5.34 -3.99
CA THR A 186 12.76 -6.17 -2.91
C THR A 186 11.74 -7.21 -2.48
N THR A 187 10.44 -6.88 -2.58
CA THR A 187 9.35 -7.60 -1.90
C THR A 187 9.58 -7.67 -0.38
N PRO A 188 8.60 -8.18 0.40
CA PRO A 188 8.80 -8.36 1.84
C PRO A 188 9.87 -9.42 2.19
N SER A 189 10.35 -10.18 1.20
CA SER A 189 11.37 -11.23 1.38
C SER A 189 12.80 -10.71 1.53
N LEU A 190 13.13 -9.57 0.91
CA LEU A 190 14.47 -8.99 0.97
C LEU A 190 14.55 -7.80 1.92
N CYS A 191 13.50 -6.96 1.97
CA CYS A 191 13.45 -5.81 2.85
C CYS A 191 12.00 -5.43 3.17
N LYS A 192 11.75 -5.05 4.43
CA LYS A 192 10.45 -4.58 4.91
C LYS A 192 10.58 -3.11 5.30
N PRO A 193 10.22 -2.14 4.43
CA PRO A 193 10.41 -0.73 4.71
C PRO A 193 9.73 -0.25 6.00
N ILE A 194 8.67 -0.93 6.44
CA ILE A 194 7.98 -0.65 7.72
C ILE A 194 8.95 -0.74 8.90
N ALA A 195 9.87 -1.70 8.90
CA ALA A 195 10.89 -1.84 9.94
C ALA A 195 11.91 -0.68 9.95
N HIS A 196 11.92 0.13 8.89
CA HIS A 196 12.76 1.31 8.72
C HIS A 196 11.94 2.61 8.75
N GLY A 197 10.71 2.58 9.26
CA GLY A 197 9.88 3.79 9.46
C GLY A 197 9.00 4.20 8.29
N ALA A 198 8.85 3.37 7.25
CA ALA A 198 7.81 3.60 6.26
C ALA A 198 6.42 3.42 6.89
N ASP A 199 5.51 4.35 6.60
CA ASP A 199 4.14 4.32 7.14
C ASP A 199 3.20 3.54 6.22
N ILE A 200 3.42 3.66 4.92
CA ILE A 200 2.68 2.95 3.88
C ILE A 200 3.70 2.29 2.93
N VAL A 201 3.48 1.04 2.57
CA VAL A 201 4.24 0.35 1.53
C VAL A 201 3.33 0.06 0.35
N VAL A 202 3.80 0.33 -0.86
CA VAL A 202 3.09 -0.04 -2.09
C VAL A 202 3.91 -1.04 -2.90
N HIS A 203 3.20 -1.92 -3.60
CA HIS A 203 3.79 -2.87 -4.53
C HIS A 203 3.02 -2.92 -5.84
N SER A 204 3.77 -3.08 -6.93
CA SER A 204 3.27 -3.72 -8.13
C SER A 204 3.31 -5.24 -7.95
N ALA A 205 2.21 -5.81 -7.45
CA ALA A 205 2.06 -7.25 -7.32
C ALA A 205 2.16 -8.00 -8.66
N THR A 206 2.03 -7.27 -9.77
CA THR A 206 2.33 -7.72 -11.15
C THR A 206 3.74 -8.29 -11.30
N LYS A 207 4.70 -7.88 -10.47
CA LYS A 207 6.13 -8.21 -10.60
C LYS A 207 6.48 -9.46 -9.80
N PHE A 208 7.42 -9.37 -8.86
CA PHE A 208 7.97 -10.52 -8.15
C PHE A 208 6.94 -11.24 -7.26
N ILE A 209 5.99 -10.50 -6.66
CA ILE A 209 4.90 -11.11 -5.86
C ILE A 209 4.04 -12.04 -6.73
N GLY A 210 3.63 -11.57 -7.90
CA GLY A 210 2.88 -12.36 -8.86
C GLY A 210 3.73 -13.42 -9.53
N GLY A 211 5.01 -13.12 -9.82
CA GLY A 211 6.08 -14.05 -10.22
C GLY A 211 5.96 -14.68 -11.61
N HIS A 212 4.75 -14.81 -12.16
CA HIS A 212 4.46 -15.65 -13.32
C HIS A 212 4.10 -14.86 -14.58
N GLY A 213 4.01 -13.53 -14.51
CA GLY A 213 3.76 -12.67 -15.67
C GLY A 213 2.36 -12.78 -16.28
N THR A 214 1.39 -13.33 -15.55
CA THR A 214 0.03 -13.63 -16.06
C THR A 214 -1.04 -12.64 -15.59
N SER A 215 -0.74 -11.78 -14.63
CA SER A 215 -1.75 -10.91 -14.01
C SER A 215 -1.18 -9.56 -13.64
N ILE A 216 -2.01 -8.53 -13.79
CA ILE A 216 -1.74 -7.18 -13.27
C ILE A 216 -2.42 -7.07 -11.91
N GLY A 217 -1.68 -6.57 -10.94
CA GLY A 217 -2.17 -6.31 -9.59
C GLY A 217 -1.26 -5.33 -8.85
N GLY A 218 -1.82 -4.71 -7.82
CA GLY A 218 -1.09 -3.90 -6.85
C GLY A 218 -1.60 -4.16 -5.45
N VAL A 219 -0.81 -3.77 -4.45
CA VAL A 219 -1.21 -3.84 -3.05
C VAL A 219 -0.62 -2.66 -2.29
N ILE A 220 -1.42 -2.10 -1.40
CA ILE A 220 -1.01 -1.12 -0.39
C ILE A 220 -0.96 -1.86 0.95
N VAL A 221 0.04 -1.61 1.78
CA VAL A 221 0.12 -2.10 3.15
C VAL A 221 0.27 -0.92 4.09
N ASP A 222 -0.61 -0.82 5.09
CA ASP A 222 -0.51 0.16 6.18
C ASP A 222 0.31 -0.44 7.32
N SER A 223 1.29 0.32 7.80
CA SER A 223 2.10 -0.04 8.96
C SER A 223 1.31 -0.02 10.28
N GLY A 224 0.30 0.84 10.39
CA GLY A 224 -0.38 1.15 11.66
C GLY A 224 0.47 1.95 12.65
N ASN A 225 1.64 2.46 12.24
CA ASN A 225 2.57 3.20 13.09
C ASN A 225 2.39 4.72 13.01
N PHE A 226 1.79 5.21 11.93
CA PHE A 226 1.52 6.63 11.76
C PHE A 226 0.22 7.02 12.46
N ASP A 227 0.25 8.08 13.26
CA ASP A 227 -0.96 8.67 13.81
C ASP A 227 -1.70 9.36 12.65
N TRP A 228 -2.92 8.93 12.35
CA TRP A 228 -3.76 9.51 11.29
C TRP A 228 -4.76 10.57 11.84
N SER A 229 -4.75 10.83 13.15
CA SER A 229 -5.70 11.74 13.82
C SER A 229 -5.22 13.19 13.96
N ASN A 230 -4.09 13.50 13.31
CA ASN A 230 -3.27 14.71 13.41
C ASN A 230 -3.61 15.83 12.43
#